data_AF-A0A382WWJ6-F1
#
_entry.id   AF-A0A382WWJ6-F1
#
_cell.length_a   1.000
_cell.length_b   1.000
_cell.length_c   1.000
_cell.angle_alpha   90.00
_cell.angle_beta   90.00
_cell.angle_gamma   90.00
#
_symmetry.space_group_name_H-M   'P 1'
#
loop_
_entity.id
_entity.type
_entity.pdbx_description
1 polymer ?
#
loop_
_entity_poly.entity_id
_entity_poly.type
_entity_poly.pdbx_seq_one_letter_code
_entity_poly.pdbx_strand_id
1 'polypeptide(L)'
;MTSNSSVVSQPLLTADGIPLKVSLQRSMRRNKLRAIGLVLPPLLFLLLLFIIPIGNLLTRSVDDQLINYQMPLTFRIIEKWDRQSLPEEELFDAMSFDLATINKLLITNNSGTQVDPDDPGWRVKIPKRGPYKEPILQINPIWGEVETWLPLSKIVQNALDYQGSKKERRNVEKRAKFELCSYLTPLKNAACSKLFKVLKGWDQQTVPDENFFKALYKDLSSAHKFLAGKSSTRLNYEKPGWKSLI
;
A
#
# COMPACT_ATOMS: atom_id res chain seq x y z
N MET A 1 -75.26 26.37 -2.76
CA MET A 1 -74.27 27.18 -3.49
C MET A 1 -73.08 27.40 -2.56
N THR A 2 -72.00 26.65 -2.77
CA THR A 2 -70.76 26.71 -1.99
C THR A 2 -69.77 27.64 -2.67
N SER A 3 -69.53 28.83 -2.12
CA SER A 3 -68.44 29.71 -2.54
C SER A 3 -67.20 29.40 -1.70
N ASN A 4 -66.31 28.60 -2.26
CA ASN A 4 -64.99 28.33 -1.68
C ASN A 4 -64.07 29.52 -2.00
N SER A 5 -63.91 30.45 -1.06
CA SER A 5 -62.99 31.57 -1.17
C SER A 5 -61.55 31.06 -1.00
N SER A 6 -60.86 30.80 -2.11
CA SER A 6 -59.42 30.54 -2.09
C SER A 6 -58.67 31.81 -1.70
N VAL A 7 -58.30 31.92 -0.41
CA VAL A 7 -57.43 32.99 0.08
C VAL A 7 -56.04 32.78 -0.53
N VAL A 8 -55.72 33.57 -1.55
CA VAL A 8 -54.36 33.64 -2.11
C VAL A 8 -53.48 34.31 -1.05
N SER A 9 -52.71 33.52 -0.31
CA SER A 9 -51.72 34.02 0.65
C SER A 9 -50.66 34.82 -0.10
N GLN A 10 -50.77 36.15 -0.06
CA GLN A 10 -49.77 37.03 -0.65
C GLN A 10 -48.46 36.91 0.14
N PRO A 11 -47.32 36.69 -0.52
CA PRO A 11 -46.05 36.52 0.18
C PRO A 11 -45.67 37.81 0.92
N LEU A 12 -45.34 37.70 2.20
CA LEU A 12 -44.80 38.82 2.98
C LEU A 12 -43.51 39.32 2.32
N LEU A 13 -43.48 40.58 1.92
CA LEU A 13 -42.36 41.23 1.25
C LEU A 13 -41.57 42.08 2.26
N THR A 14 -40.26 42.20 2.04
CA THR A 14 -39.43 43.21 2.73
C THR A 14 -39.65 44.61 2.15
N ALA A 15 -39.14 45.65 2.80
CA ALA A 15 -39.23 47.05 2.32
C ALA A 15 -38.77 47.24 0.86
N ASP A 16 -37.86 46.38 0.39
CA ASP A 16 -37.33 46.38 -0.98
C ASP A 16 -38.10 45.48 -1.97
N GLY A 17 -39.29 45.00 -1.62
CA GLY A 17 -40.16 44.17 -2.49
C GLY A 17 -39.73 42.71 -2.66
N ILE A 18 -38.69 42.25 -1.97
CA ILE A 18 -38.22 40.86 -2.02
C ILE A 18 -39.03 40.00 -1.04
N PRO A 19 -39.43 38.77 -1.40
CA PRO A 19 -40.09 37.86 -0.45
C PRO A 19 -39.24 37.64 0.80
N LEU A 20 -39.84 37.85 1.98
CA LEU A 20 -39.20 37.77 3.30
C LEU A 20 -38.43 36.46 3.52
N LYS A 21 -38.97 35.36 3.00
CA LYS A 21 -38.32 34.04 3.06
C LYS A 21 -36.94 34.04 2.40
N VAL A 22 -36.79 34.73 1.26
CA VAL A 22 -35.54 34.79 0.49
C VAL A 22 -34.52 35.68 1.19
N SER A 23 -34.94 36.86 1.68
CA SER A 23 -34.06 37.78 2.41
C SER A 23 -33.56 37.15 3.72
N LEU A 24 -34.45 36.47 4.46
CA LEU A 24 -34.11 35.74 5.68
C LEU A 24 -33.10 34.62 5.39
N GLN A 25 -33.33 33.80 4.36
CA GLN A 25 -32.38 32.75 3.97
C GLN A 25 -31.01 33.30 3.58
N ARG A 26 -30.96 34.44 2.87
CA ARG A 26 -29.71 35.11 2.47
C ARG A 26 -28.95 35.62 3.68
N SER A 27 -29.66 36.25 4.62
CA SER A 27 -29.10 36.72 5.89
C SER A 27 -28.57 35.56 6.73
N MET A 28 -29.36 34.48 6.88
CA MET A 28 -28.97 33.28 7.59
C MET A 28 -27.72 32.62 6.99
N ARG A 29 -27.61 32.52 5.65
CA ARG A 29 -26.39 32.02 4.99
C ARG A 29 -25.17 32.88 5.30
N ARG A 30 -25.29 34.20 5.25
CA ARG A 30 -24.19 35.13 5.56
C ARG A 30 -23.74 34.99 7.02
N ASN A 31 -24.70 34.85 7.93
CA ASN A 31 -24.40 34.67 9.34
C ASN A 31 -23.75 33.31 9.62
N LYS A 32 -24.22 32.23 8.98
CA LYS A 32 -23.63 30.89 9.08
C LYS A 32 -22.20 30.85 8.53
N LEU A 33 -21.93 31.51 7.41
CA LEU A 33 -20.58 31.64 6.86
C LEU A 33 -19.65 32.42 7.78
N ARG A 34 -20.12 33.50 8.41
CA ARG A 34 -19.34 34.24 9.42
C ARG A 34 -19.03 33.38 10.65
N ALA A 35 -20.03 32.66 11.16
CA ALA A 35 -19.85 31.76 12.29
C ALA A 35 -18.84 30.64 11.97
N ILE A 36 -18.93 30.01 10.79
CA ILE A 36 -17.93 29.05 10.32
C ILE A 36 -16.56 29.72 10.20
N GLY A 37 -16.48 30.92 9.63
CA GLY A 37 -15.22 31.66 9.49
C GLY A 37 -14.54 31.97 10.82
N LEU A 38 -15.30 32.21 11.89
CA LEU A 38 -14.75 32.43 13.24
C LEU A 38 -14.25 31.14 13.90
N VAL A 39 -14.92 30.01 13.65
CA VAL A 39 -14.58 28.71 14.26
C VAL A 39 -13.54 27.93 13.44
N LEU A 40 -13.47 28.16 12.13
CA LEU A 40 -12.64 27.39 11.21
C LEU A 40 -11.13 27.50 11.53
N PRO A 41 -10.53 28.68 11.78
CA PRO A 41 -9.11 28.78 12.11
C PRO A 41 -8.69 27.99 13.36
N PRO A 42 -9.34 28.14 14.55
CA PRO A 42 -8.97 27.35 15.71
C PRO A 42 -9.29 25.85 15.53
N LEU A 43 -10.34 25.50 14.77
CA LEU A 43 -10.63 24.10 14.43
C LEU A 43 -9.51 23.50 13.57
N LEU A 44 -9.07 24.18 12.52
CA LEU A 44 -7.97 23.72 11.67
C LEU A 44 -6.67 23.61 12.46
N PHE A 45 -6.39 24.55 13.35
CA PHE A 45 -5.25 24.47 14.27
C PHE A 45 -5.29 23.19 15.11
N LEU A 46 -6.45 22.88 15.71
CA LEU A 46 -6.65 21.67 16.50
C LEU A 46 -6.49 20.39 15.64
N LEU A 47 -7.08 20.37 14.44
CA LEU A 47 -6.97 19.22 13.54
C LEU A 47 -5.52 18.94 13.13
N LEU A 48 -4.78 19.98 12.73
CA LEU A 48 -3.43 19.84 12.20
C LEU A 48 -2.39 19.50 13.27
N LEU A 49 -2.51 20.07 14.47
CA LEU A 49 -1.50 19.90 15.52
C LEU A 49 -1.80 18.77 16.50
N PHE A 50 -3.08 18.44 16.71
CA PHE A 50 -3.47 17.41 17.67
C PHE A 50 -4.05 16.19 16.96
N ILE A 51 -5.15 16.33 16.23
CA ILE A 51 -5.87 15.15 15.69
C ILE A 51 -5.03 14.39 14.67
N ILE A 52 -4.41 15.07 13.71
CA ILE A 52 -3.58 14.40 12.68
C ILE A 52 -2.35 13.71 13.31
N PRO A 53 -1.54 14.35 14.16
CA PRO A 53 -0.41 13.68 14.81
C PRO A 53 -0.84 12.53 15.73
N ILE A 54 -1.90 12.69 16.51
CA ILE A 54 -2.42 11.62 17.37
C ILE A 54 -2.90 10.44 16.51
N GLY A 55 -3.66 10.68 15.44
CA GLY A 55 -4.07 9.64 14.51
C GLY A 55 -2.87 8.94 13.86
N ASN A 56 -1.81 9.68 13.50
CA ASN A 56 -0.56 9.12 12.99
C ASN A 56 0.15 8.26 14.05
N LEU A 57 0.12 8.64 15.32
CA LEU A 57 0.66 7.81 16.40
C LEU A 57 -0.18 6.56 16.65
N LEU A 58 -1.50 6.67 16.64
CA LEU A 58 -2.39 5.52 16.87
C LEU A 58 -2.29 4.47 15.76
N THR A 59 -2.28 4.91 14.50
CA THR A 59 -2.09 4.01 13.35
C THR A 59 -0.74 3.29 13.38
N ARG A 60 0.26 3.82 14.11
CA ARG A 60 1.53 3.14 14.29
C ARG A 60 1.41 1.91 15.21
N SER A 61 0.54 1.92 16.22
CA SER A 61 0.44 0.83 17.19
C SER A 61 -0.41 -0.36 16.73
N VAL A 62 -1.14 -0.24 15.61
CA VAL A 62 -1.99 -1.32 15.05
C VAL A 62 -1.42 -1.95 13.77
N ASP A 63 -0.35 -1.40 13.19
CA ASP A 63 0.23 -1.86 11.92
C ASP A 63 1.42 -2.82 12.15
N ASP A 64 1.15 -3.99 12.72
CA ASP A 64 2.13 -5.07 12.95
C ASP A 64 2.28 -6.02 11.75
N GLN A 65 1.53 -5.81 10.67
CA GLN A 65 1.55 -6.76 9.56
C GLN A 65 2.89 -6.72 8.81
N LEU A 66 3.49 -5.54 8.64
CA LEU A 66 4.71 -5.39 7.84
C LEU A 66 5.92 -6.09 8.44
N ILE A 67 6.06 -6.11 9.77
CA ILE A 67 7.19 -6.78 10.42
C ILE A 67 7.09 -8.30 10.25
N ASN A 68 5.87 -8.86 10.26
CA ASN A 68 5.62 -10.28 10.01
C ASN A 68 6.01 -10.72 8.59
N TYR A 69 5.84 -9.85 7.59
CA TYR A 69 6.34 -10.11 6.24
C TYR A 69 7.84 -9.86 6.08
N GLN A 70 8.40 -8.96 6.90
CA GLN A 70 9.82 -8.66 6.84
C GLN A 70 10.66 -9.74 7.53
N MET A 71 10.20 -10.28 8.66
CA MET A 71 10.92 -11.24 9.51
C MET A 71 10.20 -12.58 9.72
N PRO A 72 9.69 -13.24 8.66
CA PRO A 72 8.94 -14.47 8.82
C PRO A 72 9.76 -15.62 9.41
N LEU A 73 11.03 -15.82 8.99
CA LEU A 73 11.87 -16.91 9.52
C LEU A 73 12.20 -16.69 10.99
N THR A 74 12.62 -15.47 11.32
CA THR A 74 12.96 -15.07 12.68
C THR A 74 11.78 -15.33 13.60
N PHE A 75 10.56 -14.97 13.18
CA PHE A 75 9.37 -15.20 14.00
C PHE A 75 9.00 -16.68 14.14
N ARG A 76 9.25 -17.51 13.12
CA ARG A 76 9.06 -18.96 13.25
C ARG A 76 10.05 -19.60 14.21
N ILE A 77 11.31 -19.16 14.19
CA ILE A 77 12.37 -19.76 15.00
C ILE A 77 12.33 -19.21 16.43
N ILE A 78 12.07 -17.92 16.61
CA ILE A 78 12.03 -17.28 17.94
C ILE A 78 10.89 -17.82 18.81
N GLU A 79 9.84 -18.38 18.21
CA GLU A 79 8.74 -19.03 18.93
C GLU A 79 9.23 -20.23 19.76
N LYS A 80 10.31 -20.89 19.31
CA LYS A 80 10.92 -22.04 20.00
C LYS A 80 11.89 -21.63 21.11
N TRP A 81 12.34 -20.37 21.13
CA TRP A 81 13.34 -19.89 22.07
C TRP A 81 12.73 -19.64 23.47
N ASP A 82 13.34 -20.25 24.49
CA ASP A 82 12.87 -20.20 25.89
C ASP A 82 13.09 -18.85 26.60
N ARG A 83 13.85 -17.94 25.98
CA ARG A 83 14.19 -16.59 26.48
C ARG A 83 14.98 -16.58 27.80
N GLN A 84 15.55 -17.71 28.22
CA GLN A 84 16.34 -17.80 29.46
C GLN A 84 17.82 -17.54 29.20
N SER A 85 18.30 -17.94 28.03
CA SER A 85 19.68 -17.74 27.58
C SER A 85 19.71 -17.02 26.24
N LEU A 86 20.90 -16.69 25.72
CA LEU A 86 21.01 -16.17 24.36
C LEU A 86 20.44 -17.18 23.35
N PRO A 87 19.79 -16.70 22.28
CA PRO A 87 19.25 -17.60 21.28
C PRO A 87 20.38 -18.32 20.53
N GLU A 88 20.05 -19.48 19.95
CA GLU A 88 20.99 -20.26 19.14
C GLU A 88 21.35 -19.55 17.82
N GLU A 89 22.45 -19.97 17.19
CA GLU A 89 22.93 -19.42 15.91
C GLU A 89 21.85 -19.45 14.82
N GLU A 90 20.95 -20.44 14.86
CA GLU A 90 19.81 -20.56 13.94
C GLU A 90 18.95 -19.29 13.92
N LEU A 91 18.72 -18.64 15.08
CA LEU A 91 17.93 -17.42 15.12
C LEU A 91 18.66 -16.23 14.48
N PHE A 92 19.99 -16.16 14.65
CA PHE A 92 20.80 -15.12 14.03
C PHE A 92 20.86 -15.30 12.51
N ASP A 93 21.01 -16.54 12.03
CA ASP A 93 20.99 -16.89 10.60
C ASP A 93 19.64 -16.52 9.97
N ALA A 94 18.53 -16.88 10.63
CA ALA A 94 17.18 -16.52 10.22
C ALA A 94 16.96 -15.01 10.09
N MET A 95 17.41 -14.25 11.09
CA MET A 95 17.37 -12.79 11.05
C MET A 95 18.22 -12.24 9.90
N SER A 96 19.37 -12.83 9.64
CA SER A 96 20.24 -12.44 8.52
C SER A 96 19.52 -12.64 7.17
N PHE A 97 18.86 -13.78 6.96
CA PHE A 97 18.09 -14.05 5.76
C PHE A 97 16.93 -13.07 5.61
N ASP A 98 16.12 -12.91 6.65
CA ASP A 98 14.96 -12.02 6.65
C ASP A 98 15.34 -10.56 6.29
N LEU A 99 16.46 -10.07 6.81
CA LEU A 99 16.93 -8.71 6.53
C LEU A 99 17.59 -8.57 5.15
N ALA A 100 18.40 -9.54 4.73
CA ALA A 100 19.25 -9.41 3.55
C ALA A 100 18.59 -9.87 2.25
N THR A 101 17.75 -10.91 2.29
CA THR A 101 17.28 -11.58 1.08
C THR A 101 15.94 -11.07 0.58
N ILE A 102 15.80 -11.00 -0.74
CA ILE A 102 14.50 -10.76 -1.38
C ILE A 102 13.72 -12.06 -1.59
N ASN A 103 14.36 -13.22 -1.40
CA ASN A 103 13.83 -14.53 -1.77
C ASN A 103 12.52 -14.83 -1.06
N LYS A 104 12.31 -14.29 0.14
CA LYS A 104 11.02 -14.36 0.82
C LYS A 104 9.87 -13.99 -0.10
N LEU A 105 9.97 -12.92 -0.90
CA LEU A 105 8.92 -12.47 -1.83
C LEU A 105 8.71 -13.42 -3.03
N LEU A 106 9.59 -14.40 -3.21
CA LEU A 106 9.56 -15.39 -4.29
C LEU A 106 9.22 -16.80 -3.78
N ILE A 107 9.26 -17.02 -2.47
CA ILE A 107 8.88 -18.27 -1.80
C ILE A 107 7.37 -18.25 -1.54
N THR A 108 6.72 -19.39 -1.73
CA THR A 108 5.29 -19.56 -1.43
C THR A 108 5.05 -19.61 0.08
N ASN A 109 3.90 -19.10 0.54
CA ASN A 109 3.50 -19.16 1.96
C ASN A 109 4.53 -18.54 2.93
N ASN A 110 5.27 -17.54 2.49
CA ASN A 110 6.36 -16.86 3.18
C ASN A 110 5.98 -15.98 4.40
N SER A 111 4.81 -16.17 5.02
CA SER A 111 4.31 -15.25 6.06
C SER A 111 3.79 -15.96 7.30
N GLY A 112 4.07 -15.39 8.48
CA GLY A 112 3.58 -15.86 9.77
C GLY A 112 3.82 -17.35 10.02
N THR A 113 2.76 -18.06 10.42
CA THR A 113 2.82 -19.50 10.74
C THR A 113 2.87 -20.42 9.52
N GLN A 114 2.87 -19.88 8.30
CA GLN A 114 2.92 -20.68 7.08
C GLN A 114 4.32 -20.78 6.45
N VAL A 115 5.26 -19.93 6.86
CA VAL A 115 6.63 -19.97 6.33
C VAL A 115 7.28 -21.34 6.58
N ASP A 116 7.99 -21.87 5.59
CA ASP A 116 8.82 -23.05 5.74
C ASP A 116 10.28 -22.62 5.99
N PRO A 117 10.85 -22.87 7.18
CA PRO A 117 12.25 -22.59 7.48
C PRO A 117 13.24 -23.43 6.67
N ASP A 118 12.81 -24.60 6.21
CA ASP A 118 13.67 -25.57 5.54
C ASP A 118 13.66 -25.40 4.01
N ASP A 119 12.88 -24.45 3.49
CA ASP A 119 12.81 -24.15 2.06
C ASP A 119 14.21 -23.79 1.50
N PRO A 120 14.72 -24.52 0.50
CA PRO A 120 16.05 -24.27 -0.05
C PRO A 120 16.16 -22.92 -0.76
N GLY A 121 15.03 -22.34 -1.18
CA GLY A 121 14.89 -21.03 -1.80
C GLY A 121 15.45 -19.90 -0.96
N TRP A 122 15.48 -20.02 0.38
CA TRP A 122 16.12 -19.02 1.26
C TRP A 122 17.59 -18.79 0.94
N ARG A 123 18.30 -19.85 0.51
CA ARG A 123 19.75 -19.87 0.31
C ARG A 123 20.19 -19.59 -1.12
N VAL A 124 19.24 -19.47 -2.06
CA VAL A 124 19.54 -19.19 -3.47
C VAL A 124 20.09 -17.77 -3.64
N LYS A 125 21.24 -17.63 -4.30
CA LYS A 125 21.86 -16.32 -4.55
C LYS A 125 21.42 -15.78 -5.90
N ILE A 126 20.67 -14.67 -5.89
CA ILE A 126 20.33 -13.94 -7.12
C ILE A 126 21.41 -12.88 -7.40
N PRO A 127 22.16 -12.96 -8.52
CA PRO A 127 23.19 -11.99 -8.86
C PRO A 127 22.62 -10.58 -9.06
N LYS A 128 23.27 -9.55 -8.50
CA LYS A 128 22.82 -8.15 -8.63
C LYS A 128 22.73 -7.67 -10.09
N ARG A 129 23.51 -8.27 -10.99
CA ARG A 129 23.64 -7.92 -12.42
C ARG A 129 23.07 -8.99 -13.37
N GLY A 130 22.42 -10.02 -12.84
CA GLY A 130 21.90 -11.15 -13.61
C GLY A 130 22.94 -12.27 -13.82
N PRO A 131 22.54 -13.41 -14.41
CA PRO A 131 21.17 -13.70 -14.86
C PRO A 131 20.17 -13.81 -13.69
N TYR A 132 18.91 -13.43 -13.94
CA TYR A 132 17.86 -13.36 -12.92
C TYR A 132 16.87 -14.52 -13.02
N LYS A 133 16.55 -14.98 -14.24
CA LYS A 133 15.56 -16.02 -14.47
C LYS A 133 15.91 -17.31 -13.73
N GLU A 134 17.07 -17.91 -14.02
CA GLU A 134 17.44 -19.22 -13.47
C GLU A 134 17.44 -19.24 -11.93
N PRO A 135 18.05 -18.27 -11.20
CA PRO A 135 17.96 -18.24 -9.74
C PRO A 135 16.53 -18.08 -9.21
N ILE A 136 15.67 -17.31 -9.89
CA ILE A 136 14.28 -17.15 -9.45
C ILE A 136 13.50 -18.46 -9.63
N LEU A 137 13.75 -19.20 -10.72
CA LEU A 137 13.18 -20.52 -10.94
C LEU A 137 13.71 -21.57 -9.95
N GLN A 138 14.97 -21.45 -9.52
CA GLN A 138 15.53 -22.31 -8.46
C GLN A 138 14.87 -22.06 -7.10
N ILE A 139 14.44 -20.83 -6.82
CA ILE A 139 13.69 -20.53 -5.59
C ILE A 139 12.30 -21.15 -5.66
N ASN A 140 11.59 -20.93 -6.77
CA ASN A 140 10.30 -21.56 -6.98
C ASN A 140 10.03 -21.76 -8.48
N PRO A 141 9.88 -23.02 -8.96
CA PRO A 141 9.63 -23.31 -10.36
C PRO A 141 8.34 -22.68 -10.92
N ILE A 142 7.36 -22.37 -10.06
CA ILE A 142 6.08 -21.77 -10.46
C ILE A 142 6.26 -20.44 -11.22
N TRP A 143 7.36 -19.72 -10.96
CA TRP A 143 7.66 -18.49 -11.69
C TRP A 143 7.98 -18.73 -13.17
N GLY A 144 8.25 -19.97 -13.56
CA GLY A 144 8.45 -20.40 -14.95
C GLY A 144 7.17 -20.75 -15.69
N GLU A 145 6.03 -20.79 -14.99
CA GLU A 145 4.72 -21.11 -15.56
C GLU A 145 4.06 -19.82 -16.08
N VAL A 146 3.39 -19.91 -17.24
CA VAL A 146 2.73 -18.75 -17.87
C VAL A 146 1.57 -18.29 -17.00
N GLU A 147 0.83 -19.23 -16.42
CA GLU A 147 -0.35 -19.04 -15.59
C GLU A 147 -0.06 -18.13 -14.39
N THR A 148 1.12 -18.24 -13.79
CA THR A 148 1.60 -17.42 -12.66
C THR A 148 1.57 -15.92 -12.96
N TRP A 149 1.79 -15.54 -14.21
CA TRP A 149 1.90 -14.15 -14.63
C TRP A 149 0.56 -13.56 -15.11
N LEU A 150 -0.44 -14.40 -15.39
CA LEU A 150 -1.74 -13.95 -15.93
C LEU A 150 -2.49 -12.97 -15.01
N PRO A 151 -2.55 -13.15 -13.67
CA PRO A 151 -3.18 -12.16 -12.79
C PRO A 151 -2.53 -10.78 -12.88
N LEU A 152 -1.19 -10.73 -12.95
CA LEU A 152 -0.45 -9.48 -13.11
C LEU A 152 -0.68 -8.86 -14.48
N SER A 153 -0.70 -9.67 -15.54
CA SER A 153 -1.03 -9.22 -16.89
C SER A 153 -2.43 -8.61 -16.92
N LYS A 154 -3.43 -9.24 -16.30
CA LYS A 154 -4.80 -8.74 -16.23
C LYS A 154 -4.88 -7.33 -15.63
N ILE A 155 -4.14 -7.05 -14.56
CA ILE A 155 -4.05 -5.69 -13.98
C ILE A 155 -3.57 -4.68 -15.03
N VAL A 156 -2.55 -5.06 -15.82
CA VAL A 156 -2.00 -4.19 -16.87
C VAL A 156 -2.97 -4.03 -18.03
N GLN A 157 -3.57 -5.11 -18.55
CA GLN A 157 -4.51 -5.04 -19.67
C GLN A 157 -5.74 -4.19 -19.32
N ASN A 158 -6.33 -4.39 -18.14
CA ASN A 158 -7.44 -3.56 -17.66
C ASN A 158 -7.09 -2.06 -17.66
N ALA A 159 -5.84 -1.72 -17.34
CA ALA A 159 -5.38 -0.34 -17.34
C ALA A 159 -5.16 0.22 -18.76
N LEU A 160 -4.75 -0.62 -19.71
CA LEU A 160 -4.56 -0.26 -21.11
C LEU A 160 -5.89 -0.13 -21.87
N ASP A 161 -6.86 -0.99 -21.56
CA ASP A 161 -8.18 -1.02 -22.20
C ASP A 161 -9.09 0.12 -21.72
N TYR A 162 -8.72 0.79 -20.62
CA TYR A 162 -9.49 1.88 -20.05
C TYR A 162 -9.68 3.04 -21.04
N GLN A 163 -10.96 3.31 -21.36
CA GLN A 163 -11.37 4.42 -22.19
C GLN A 163 -11.67 5.65 -21.33
N GLY A 164 -11.10 6.80 -21.70
CA GLY A 164 -11.29 8.06 -20.98
C GLY A 164 -10.34 9.16 -21.42
N SER A 165 -10.38 10.29 -20.72
CA SER A 165 -9.49 11.42 -21.00
C SER A 165 -8.02 11.02 -20.83
N LYS A 166 -7.11 11.79 -21.43
CA LYS A 166 -5.65 11.58 -21.29
C LYS A 166 -5.20 11.63 -19.82
N LYS A 167 -5.85 12.45 -18.99
CA LYS A 167 -5.55 12.57 -17.56
C LYS A 167 -6.00 11.32 -16.79
N GLU A 168 -7.19 10.81 -17.09
CA GLU A 168 -7.73 9.60 -16.44
C GLU A 168 -6.91 8.37 -16.80
N ARG A 169 -6.59 8.15 -18.08
CA ARG A 169 -5.71 7.06 -18.52
C ARG A 169 -4.37 7.03 -17.77
N ARG A 170 -3.72 8.19 -17.64
CA ARG A 170 -2.46 8.32 -16.86
C ARG A 170 -2.65 7.95 -15.39
N ASN A 171 -3.78 8.32 -14.79
CA ASN A 171 -4.08 7.98 -13.40
C ASN A 171 -4.36 6.48 -13.23
N VAL A 172 -5.04 5.85 -14.18
CA VAL A 172 -5.31 4.41 -14.19
C VAL A 172 -4.01 3.62 -14.33
N GLU A 173 -3.15 3.96 -15.31
CA GLU A 173 -1.82 3.35 -15.43
C GLU A 173 -0.97 3.54 -14.17
N LYS A 174 -1.05 4.73 -13.54
CA LYS A 174 -0.35 4.98 -12.28
C LYS A 174 -0.85 4.04 -11.19
N ARG A 175 -2.17 3.90 -11.03
CA ARG A 175 -2.78 3.00 -10.03
C ARG A 175 -2.39 1.54 -10.28
N ALA A 176 -2.43 1.07 -11.53
CA ALA A 176 -2.04 -0.28 -11.89
C ALA A 176 -0.60 -0.63 -11.48
N LYS A 177 0.34 0.33 -11.54
CA LYS A 177 1.71 0.12 -11.04
C LYS A 177 1.76 -0.12 -9.52
N PHE A 178 0.92 0.56 -8.75
CA PHE A 178 0.80 0.32 -7.31
C PHE A 178 0.09 -1.01 -7.03
N GLU A 179 -0.97 -1.30 -7.78
CA GLU A 179 -1.73 -2.55 -7.68
C GLU A 179 -0.84 -3.77 -7.93
N LEU A 180 -0.03 -3.75 -8.99
CA LEU A 180 0.99 -4.77 -9.26
C LEU A 180 1.94 -5.01 -8.08
N CYS A 181 2.41 -3.93 -7.46
CA CYS A 181 3.33 -4.04 -6.33
C CYS A 181 2.63 -4.59 -5.09
N SER A 182 1.38 -4.20 -4.85
CA SER A 182 0.58 -4.69 -3.74
C SER A 182 0.13 -6.15 -3.91
N TYR A 183 0.10 -6.65 -5.15
CA TYR A 183 -0.16 -8.06 -5.41
C TYR A 183 1.04 -8.93 -5.03
N LEU A 184 2.26 -8.45 -5.29
CA LEU A 184 3.51 -9.18 -5.05
C LEU A 184 4.11 -8.95 -3.66
N THR A 185 3.68 -7.92 -2.95
CA THR A 185 4.29 -7.48 -1.69
C THR A 185 3.23 -6.90 -0.77
N PRO A 186 3.44 -6.85 0.56
CA PRO A 186 2.50 -6.22 1.49
C PRO A 186 2.46 -4.68 1.38
N LEU A 187 3.19 -4.07 0.42
CA LEU A 187 3.25 -2.62 0.26
C LEU A 187 2.11 -2.08 -0.59
N LYS A 188 1.33 -1.16 0.00
CA LYS A 188 0.27 -0.41 -0.72
C LYS A 188 0.78 0.89 -1.36
N ASN A 189 1.99 1.31 -1.03
CA ASN A 189 2.53 2.62 -1.40
C ASN A 189 3.85 2.54 -2.20
N ALA A 190 4.15 1.37 -2.78
CA ALA A 190 5.24 1.16 -3.72
C ALA A 190 4.69 0.83 -5.11
N ALA A 191 5.47 1.10 -6.16
CA ALA A 191 5.03 0.93 -7.53
C ALA A 191 6.00 0.03 -8.33
N CYS A 192 5.47 -1.02 -8.94
CA CYS A 192 6.18 -1.96 -9.81
C CYS A 192 6.22 -1.43 -11.25
N SER A 193 6.91 -0.31 -11.45
CA SER A 193 6.92 0.40 -12.74
C SER A 193 7.69 -0.31 -13.86
N LYS A 194 8.74 -1.07 -13.52
CA LYS A 194 9.52 -1.83 -14.52
C LYS A 194 8.76 -3.07 -14.93
N LEU A 195 8.17 -3.77 -13.97
CA LEU A 195 7.32 -4.92 -14.23
C LEU A 195 6.10 -4.53 -15.08
N PHE A 196 5.45 -3.41 -14.76
CA PHE A 196 4.37 -2.86 -15.60
C PHE A 196 4.82 -2.66 -17.05
N LYS A 197 6.04 -2.16 -17.27
CA LYS A 197 6.58 -1.89 -18.62
C LYS A 197 6.78 -3.17 -19.42
N VAL A 198 7.27 -4.25 -18.82
CA VAL A 198 7.46 -5.54 -19.52
C VAL A 198 6.14 -6.26 -19.73
N LEU A 199 5.24 -6.26 -18.75
CA LEU A 199 3.90 -6.86 -18.86
C LEU A 199 3.07 -6.19 -19.96
N LYS A 200 3.23 -4.89 -20.18
CA LYS A 200 2.55 -4.16 -21.26
C LYS A 200 2.85 -4.74 -22.65
N GLY A 201 4.04 -5.31 -22.86
CA GLY A 201 4.47 -5.87 -24.14
C GLY A 201 4.50 -7.39 -24.17
N TRP A 202 4.02 -8.07 -23.13
CA TRP A 202 4.06 -9.53 -23.03
C TRP A 202 2.86 -10.16 -23.75
N ASP A 203 3.10 -11.28 -24.43
CA ASP A 203 2.12 -11.98 -25.28
C ASP A 203 1.12 -12.85 -24.52
N GLN A 204 1.36 -13.08 -23.22
CA GLN A 204 0.55 -13.91 -22.33
C GLN A 204 0.53 -15.41 -22.72
N GLN A 205 1.44 -15.84 -23.59
CA GLN A 205 1.51 -17.20 -24.13
C GLN A 205 2.87 -17.84 -23.89
N THR A 206 3.94 -17.05 -23.90
CA THR A 206 5.29 -17.55 -23.73
C THR A 206 5.80 -17.29 -22.33
N VAL A 207 6.63 -18.20 -21.82
CA VAL A 207 7.33 -18.02 -20.54
C VAL A 207 8.17 -16.74 -20.64
N PRO A 208 8.07 -15.83 -19.66
CA PRO A 208 8.79 -14.57 -19.74
C PRO A 208 10.31 -14.73 -19.91
N ASP A 209 10.90 -13.74 -20.59
CA ASP A 209 12.32 -13.69 -20.90
C ASP A 209 13.16 -13.10 -19.75
N GLU A 210 14.47 -13.09 -19.91
CA GLU A 210 15.41 -12.56 -18.92
C GLU A 210 15.16 -11.07 -18.60
N ASN A 211 14.70 -10.27 -19.57
CA ASN A 211 14.35 -8.86 -19.32
C ASN A 211 13.16 -8.71 -18.39
N PHE A 212 12.19 -9.63 -18.50
CA PHE A 212 11.05 -9.67 -17.60
C PHE A 212 11.48 -10.01 -16.17
N PHE A 213 12.26 -11.08 -15.98
CA PHE A 213 12.78 -11.46 -14.66
C PHE A 213 13.68 -10.39 -14.04
N LYS A 214 14.47 -9.69 -14.86
CA LYS A 214 15.20 -8.50 -14.44
C LYS A 214 14.28 -7.39 -13.92
N ALA A 215 13.18 -7.12 -14.62
CA ALA A 215 12.21 -6.10 -14.21
C ALA A 215 11.54 -6.46 -12.87
N LEU A 216 11.11 -7.72 -12.73
CA LEU A 216 10.59 -8.28 -11.47
C LEU A 216 11.60 -8.09 -10.33
N TYR A 217 12.82 -8.60 -10.51
CA TYR A 217 13.88 -8.52 -9.50
C TYR A 217 14.13 -7.08 -9.04
N LYS A 218 14.21 -6.13 -9.98
CA LYS A 218 14.51 -4.72 -9.65
C LYS A 218 13.37 -4.05 -8.90
N ASP A 219 12.12 -4.40 -9.19
CA ASP A 219 10.97 -3.84 -8.47
C ASP A 219 10.81 -4.51 -7.10
N LEU A 220 10.93 -5.84 -6.99
CA LEU A 220 10.93 -6.55 -5.71
C LEU A 220 12.09 -6.14 -4.81
N SER A 221 13.30 -5.96 -5.35
CA SER A 221 14.45 -5.45 -4.59
C SER A 221 14.22 -4.03 -4.05
N SER A 222 13.55 -3.18 -4.83
CA SER A 222 13.16 -1.85 -4.36
C SER A 222 12.09 -1.92 -3.26
N ALA A 223 11.11 -2.82 -3.40
CA ALA A 223 10.08 -3.05 -2.39
C ALA A 223 10.68 -3.61 -1.10
N HIS A 224 11.59 -4.57 -1.18
CA HIS A 224 12.32 -5.13 -0.04
C HIS A 224 13.08 -4.05 0.74
N LYS A 225 13.81 -3.16 0.06
CA LYS A 225 14.49 -2.04 0.75
C LYS A 225 13.52 -1.14 1.50
N PHE A 226 12.35 -0.90 0.91
CA PHE A 226 11.33 -0.09 1.55
C PHE A 226 10.68 -0.78 2.74
N LEU A 227 10.43 -2.10 2.64
CA LEU A 227 9.99 -2.94 3.76
C LEU A 227 11.01 -2.96 4.88
N ALA A 228 12.29 -3.23 4.57
CA ALA A 228 13.38 -3.22 5.52
C ALA A 228 13.48 -1.87 6.24
N GLY A 229 13.45 -0.75 5.52
CA GLY A 229 13.49 0.58 6.12
C GLY A 229 12.28 0.90 7.02
N LYS A 230 11.07 0.50 6.62
CA LYS A 230 9.87 0.63 7.45
C LYS A 230 9.97 -0.22 8.71
N SER A 231 10.29 -1.49 8.58
CA SER A 231 10.45 -2.44 9.68
C SER A 231 11.56 -2.02 10.64
N SER A 232 12.71 -1.58 10.13
CA SER A 232 13.81 -0.98 10.91
C SER A 232 13.33 0.16 11.81
N THR A 233 12.52 1.07 11.23
CA THR A 233 11.97 2.21 11.95
C THR A 233 11.01 1.76 13.06
N ARG A 234 10.22 0.72 12.81
CA ARG A 234 9.31 0.12 13.81
C ARG A 234 10.06 -0.52 14.96
N LEU A 235 11.00 -1.39 14.64
CA LEU A 235 11.87 -2.05 15.61
C LEU A 235 12.58 -1.05 16.52
N ASN A 236 13.03 0.08 15.95
CA ASN A 236 13.69 1.13 16.71
C ASN A 236 12.76 1.91 17.64
N TYR A 237 11.43 1.88 17.44
CA TYR A 237 10.48 2.44 18.40
C TYR A 237 10.39 1.59 19.66
N GLU A 238 10.49 0.26 19.53
CA GLU A 238 10.49 -0.67 20.66
C GLU A 238 11.83 -0.63 21.41
N LYS A 239 12.94 -0.69 20.68
CA LYS A 239 14.28 -0.64 21.26
C LYS A 239 15.21 0.28 20.47
N PRO A 240 15.60 1.44 21.03
CA PRO A 240 16.57 2.31 20.40
C PRO A 240 17.86 1.56 20.04
N GLY A 241 18.35 1.77 18.82
CA GLY A 241 19.55 1.13 18.29
C GLY A 241 19.27 0.03 17.27
N TRP A 242 18.06 -0.55 17.23
CA TRP A 242 17.74 -1.62 16.27
C TRP A 242 17.79 -1.18 14.81
N LYS A 243 17.78 0.13 14.56
CA LYS A 243 18.00 0.67 13.23
C LYS A 243 19.37 0.29 12.63
N SER A 244 20.39 0.00 13.44
CA SER A 244 21.73 -0.37 12.96
C SER A 244 21.84 -1.81 12.43
N LEU A 245 20.77 -2.61 12.54
CA LEU A 245 20.75 -4.00 12.05
C LEU A 245 20.62 -4.11 10.51
N ILE A 246 20.29 -3.02 9.82
CA ILE A 246 19.93 -2.97 8.38
C ILE A 246 20.79 -1.94 7.66
#